data_AF-A0A2E4D6U5-F1
#
_entry.id   AF-A0A2E4D6U5-F1
#
_cell.length_a   1.000
_cell.length_b   1.000
_cell.length_c   1.000
_cell.angle_alpha   90.00
_cell.angle_beta   90.00
_cell.angle_gamma   90.00
#
_symmetry.space_group_name_H-M   'P 1'
#
loop_
_entity.id
_entity.type
_entity.pdbx_description
1 polymer ?
#
loop_
_entity_poly.entity_id
_entity_poly.type
_entity_poly.pdbx_seq_one_letter_code
_entity_poly.pdbx_strand_id
1 'polypeptide(L)'
;MDKEKLFQNLLNKNVDDINTDQLADMFSEENAEEENFESLRQTKNDDENTEKHIQVEVKSEQYKKGFDYAIRILSLRDYSEYKMREKLRTRQIPNGDIDKIVEKLIKLNYLREEEYTRQRIKQLLVKGYANSYILQKLAREQLQCSTAVIDEIRHENELTSTDRIHYLIEKKLRYKEIPKEWEPKMKLKQKVTAFLVSKGYNFSEINTALSEYFR
;
A
#
# COMPACT_ATOMS: atom_id res chain seq x y z
N MET A 1 -43.42 -16.16 32.94
CA MET A 1 -43.89 -17.11 33.95
C MET A 1 -43.29 -16.67 35.26
N ASP A 2 -44.12 -16.08 36.10
CA ASP A 2 -43.71 -15.20 37.21
C ASP A 2 -42.96 -15.95 38.31
N LYS A 3 -41.67 -15.64 38.44
CA LYS A 3 -40.86 -16.02 39.62
C LYS A 3 -41.51 -15.53 40.93
N GLU A 4 -42.30 -14.45 40.86
CA GLU A 4 -43.06 -13.87 41.96
C GLU A 4 -44.22 -14.75 42.44
N LYS A 5 -44.89 -15.50 41.54
CA LYS A 5 -45.94 -16.46 41.91
C LYS A 5 -45.38 -17.75 42.50
N LEU A 6 -44.16 -18.14 42.13
CA LEU A 6 -43.48 -19.28 42.75
C LEU A 6 -43.07 -18.92 44.18
N PHE A 7 -42.54 -17.71 44.38
CA PHE A 7 -42.08 -17.21 45.68
C PHE A 7 -43.23 -17.05 46.69
N GLN A 8 -44.39 -16.55 46.24
CA GLN A 8 -45.59 -16.41 47.10
C GLN A 8 -46.25 -17.75 47.47
N ASN A 9 -46.05 -18.81 46.67
CA ASN A 9 -46.54 -20.16 47.01
C ASN A 9 -45.64 -20.89 48.02
N LEU A 10 -44.36 -20.52 48.09
CA LEU A 10 -43.40 -21.06 49.06
C LEU A 10 -43.58 -20.48 50.47
N LEU A 11 -44.12 -19.27 50.59
CA LEU A 11 -44.37 -18.60 51.88
C LEU A 11 -45.64 -19.09 52.62
N ASN A 12 -46.46 -19.94 52.02
CA ASN A 12 -47.77 -20.37 52.55
C ASN A 12 -47.87 -21.86 52.92
N LYS A 13 -46.76 -22.54 53.18
CA LYS A 13 -46.78 -23.86 53.83
C LYS A 13 -46.16 -23.77 55.23
N ASN A 14 -46.95 -24.25 56.18
CA ASN A 14 -46.64 -24.30 57.60
C ASN A 14 -45.23 -24.83 57.85
N VAL A 15 -44.52 -24.06 58.68
CA VAL A 15 -43.29 -24.42 59.35
C VAL A 15 -43.66 -25.49 60.38
N ASP A 16 -43.58 -26.77 60.01
CA ASP A 16 -43.45 -27.92 60.89
C ASP A 16 -43.12 -29.12 59.99
N ASP A 17 -41.95 -29.74 60.21
CA ASP A 17 -41.34 -30.85 59.47
C ASP A 17 -40.60 -30.55 58.14
N ILE A 18 -39.63 -29.62 58.17
CA ILE A 18 -38.49 -29.68 57.24
C ILE A 18 -37.20 -29.79 58.06
N ASN A 19 -36.50 -30.90 57.87
CA ASN A 19 -35.23 -31.23 58.48
C ASN A 19 -34.21 -30.11 58.18
N THR A 20 -33.71 -29.45 59.22
CA THR A 20 -32.77 -28.32 59.15
C THR A 20 -31.49 -28.66 58.38
N ASP A 21 -31.12 -29.93 58.31
CA ASP A 21 -29.95 -30.40 57.56
C ASP A 21 -30.17 -30.36 56.04
N GLN A 22 -31.40 -30.55 55.55
CA GLN A 22 -31.70 -30.48 54.10
C GLN A 22 -31.79 -29.04 53.57
N LEU A 23 -32.20 -28.08 54.41
CA LEU A 23 -32.17 -26.65 54.07
C LEU A 23 -30.73 -26.12 54.06
N ALA A 24 -29.88 -26.56 54.99
CA ALA A 24 -28.47 -26.16 55.02
C ALA A 24 -27.69 -26.66 53.79
N ASP A 25 -27.94 -27.90 53.35
CA ASP A 25 -27.31 -28.45 52.13
C ASP A 25 -27.76 -27.72 50.86
N MET A 26 -29.06 -27.39 50.72
CA MET A 26 -29.56 -26.64 49.56
C MET A 26 -29.03 -25.21 49.47
N PHE A 27 -28.92 -24.49 50.60
CA PHE A 27 -28.33 -23.15 50.62
C PHE A 27 -26.79 -23.16 50.49
N SER A 28 -26.13 -24.28 50.79
CA SER A 28 -24.69 -24.44 50.57
C SER A 28 -24.37 -24.73 49.10
N GLU A 29 -25.21 -25.52 48.42
CA GLU A 29 -25.09 -25.80 46.99
C GLU A 29 -25.40 -24.57 46.12
N GLU A 30 -26.42 -23.77 46.46
CA GLU A 30 -26.80 -22.57 45.70
C GLU A 30 -25.73 -21.45 45.81
N ASN A 31 -25.13 -21.28 46.99
CA ASN A 31 -23.99 -20.36 47.17
C ASN A 31 -22.71 -20.86 46.45
N ALA A 32 -22.47 -22.17 46.43
CA ALA A 32 -21.34 -22.74 45.70
C ALA A 32 -21.49 -22.61 44.18
N GLU A 33 -22.72 -22.68 43.66
CA GLU A 33 -23.00 -22.44 42.24
C GLU A 33 -22.87 -20.96 41.86
N GLU A 34 -23.28 -20.01 42.72
CA GLU A 34 -23.08 -18.57 42.50
C GLU A 34 -21.59 -18.17 42.55
N GLU A 35 -20.81 -18.68 43.52
CA GLU A 35 -19.37 -18.44 43.60
C GLU A 35 -18.61 -19.04 42.41
N ASN A 36 -19.03 -20.21 41.93
CA ASN A 36 -18.46 -20.83 40.73
C ASN A 36 -18.83 -20.03 39.46
N PHE A 37 -20.02 -19.44 39.40
CA PHE A 37 -20.44 -18.62 38.27
C PHE A 37 -19.79 -17.23 38.25
N GLU A 38 -19.57 -16.61 39.42
CA GLU A 38 -18.84 -15.34 39.54
C GLU A 38 -17.35 -15.50 39.26
N SER A 39 -16.72 -16.59 39.71
CA SER A 39 -15.33 -16.91 39.35
C SER A 39 -15.18 -17.24 37.86
N LEU A 40 -16.16 -17.91 37.22
CA LEU A 40 -16.20 -18.07 35.75
C LEU A 40 -16.41 -16.75 34.99
N ARG A 41 -17.13 -15.77 35.56
CA ARG A 41 -17.27 -14.42 34.96
C ARG A 41 -16.01 -13.59 35.12
N GLN A 42 -15.32 -13.68 36.26
CA GLN A 42 -14.06 -12.98 36.50
C GLN A 42 -12.95 -13.50 35.58
N THR A 43 -12.78 -14.82 35.48
CA THR A 43 -11.81 -15.44 34.56
C THR A 43 -12.04 -15.09 33.10
N LYS A 44 -13.29 -15.10 32.61
CA LYS A 44 -13.62 -14.65 31.24
C LYS A 44 -13.33 -13.17 30.99
N ASN A 45 -13.58 -12.30 31.99
CA ASN A 45 -13.28 -10.87 31.88
C ASN A 45 -11.77 -10.61 31.88
N ASP A 46 -11.01 -11.36 32.68
CA ASP A 46 -9.55 -11.26 32.76
C ASP A 46 -8.88 -11.80 31.49
N ASP A 47 -9.39 -12.91 30.92
CA ASP A 47 -8.94 -13.44 29.64
C ASP A 47 -9.24 -12.46 28.49
N GLU A 48 -10.45 -11.89 28.43
CA GLU A 48 -10.80 -10.86 27.44
C GLU A 48 -9.94 -9.59 27.57
N ASN A 49 -9.64 -9.16 28.80
CA ASN A 49 -8.85 -7.95 29.02
C ASN A 49 -7.36 -8.20 28.70
N THR A 50 -6.86 -9.40 28.99
CA THR A 50 -5.51 -9.84 28.61
C THR A 50 -5.37 -9.96 27.10
N GLU A 51 -6.35 -10.54 26.41
CA GLU A 51 -6.38 -10.57 24.94
C GLU A 51 -6.44 -9.17 24.33
N LYS A 52 -7.26 -8.26 24.89
CA LYS A 52 -7.31 -6.86 24.46
C LYS A 52 -5.96 -6.17 24.69
N HIS A 53 -5.30 -6.40 25.83
CA HIS A 53 -4.02 -5.77 26.14
C HIS A 53 -2.88 -6.28 25.23
N ILE A 54 -2.82 -7.59 24.98
CA ILE A 54 -1.87 -8.22 24.04
C ILE A 54 -2.12 -7.70 22.62
N GLN A 55 -3.39 -7.59 22.19
CA GLN A 55 -3.72 -7.04 20.86
C GLN A 55 -3.31 -5.57 20.73
N VAL A 56 -3.48 -4.75 21.78
CA VAL A 56 -3.05 -3.35 21.80
C VAL A 56 -1.52 -3.25 21.74
N GLU A 57 -0.81 -4.08 22.51
CA GLU A 57 0.65 -4.07 22.60
C GLU A 57 1.31 -4.56 21.30
N VAL A 58 0.81 -5.66 20.71
CA VAL A 58 1.26 -6.17 19.40
C VAL A 58 1.00 -5.17 18.27
N LYS A 59 -0.13 -4.45 18.30
CA LYS A 59 -0.45 -3.40 17.31
C LYS A 59 0.49 -2.19 17.43
N SER A 60 0.90 -1.85 18.65
CA SER A 60 1.90 -0.79 18.89
C SER A 60 3.30 -1.18 18.38
N GLU A 61 3.67 -2.45 18.50
CA GLU A 61 4.97 -2.97 18.09
C GLU A 61 5.10 -3.06 16.56
N GLN A 62 4.06 -3.51 15.85
CA GLN A 62 4.05 -3.53 14.38
C GLN A 62 4.12 -2.12 13.80
N TYR A 63 3.39 -1.18 14.40
CA TYR A 63 3.47 0.23 14.03
C TYR A 63 4.90 0.76 14.16
N LYS A 64 5.56 0.53 15.31
CA LYS A 64 6.93 0.99 15.56
C LYS A 64 7.92 0.39 14.56
N LYS A 65 7.87 -0.93 14.35
CA LYS A 65 8.70 -1.65 13.35
C LYS A 65 8.51 -1.09 11.95
N GLY A 66 7.26 -0.85 11.55
CA GLY A 66 6.93 -0.27 10.25
C GLY A 66 7.45 1.16 10.09
N PHE A 67 7.30 1.99 11.13
CA PHE A 67 7.77 3.38 11.13
C PHE A 67 9.29 3.45 11.03
N ASP A 68 10.02 2.71 11.87
CA ASP A 68 11.50 2.67 11.85
C ASP A 68 12.02 2.17 10.49
N TYR A 69 11.36 1.15 9.94
CA TYR A 69 11.65 0.66 8.60
C TYR A 69 11.45 1.75 7.53
N ALA A 70 10.34 2.49 7.59
CA ALA A 70 10.03 3.55 6.64
C ALA A 70 11.08 4.68 6.70
N ILE A 71 11.43 5.15 7.90
CA ILE A 71 12.47 6.18 8.09
C ILE A 71 13.81 5.69 7.50
N ARG A 72 14.20 4.44 7.79
CA ARG A 72 15.46 3.87 7.29
C ARG A 72 15.51 3.77 5.76
N ILE A 73 14.40 3.46 5.09
CA ILE A 73 14.43 3.40 3.61
C ILE A 73 14.34 4.80 2.98
N LEU A 74 13.62 5.73 3.61
CA LEU A 74 13.51 7.12 3.17
C LEU A 74 14.83 7.87 3.30
N SER A 75 15.66 7.54 4.29
CA SER A 75 17.01 8.10 4.39
C SER A 75 17.94 7.71 3.24
N LEU A 76 17.61 6.64 2.50
CA LEU A 76 18.40 6.16 1.36
C LEU A 76 17.87 6.65 0.01
N ARG A 77 16.55 6.82 -0.12
CA ARG A 77 15.92 7.30 -1.37
C ARG A 77 14.48 7.76 -1.11
N ASP A 78 14.00 8.66 -1.96
CA ASP A 78 12.59 9.05 -1.97
C ASP A 78 11.68 7.92 -2.49
N TYR A 79 10.47 7.86 -1.93
CA TYR A 79 9.41 6.95 -2.33
C TYR A 79 8.09 7.72 -2.49
N SER A 80 7.24 7.28 -3.42
CA SER A 80 5.83 7.68 -3.43
C SER A 80 5.07 7.02 -2.28
N GLU A 81 3.89 7.56 -1.96
CA GLU A 81 3.00 6.97 -0.97
C GLU A 81 2.68 5.51 -1.34
N TYR A 82 2.29 5.27 -2.59
CA TYR A 82 2.00 3.94 -3.12
C TYR A 82 3.14 2.94 -2.85
N LYS A 83 4.38 3.32 -3.19
CA LYS A 83 5.55 2.46 -2.98
C LYS A 83 5.85 2.26 -1.51
N MET A 84 5.67 3.28 -0.67
CA MET A 84 5.84 3.14 0.77
C MET A 84 4.87 2.11 1.33
N ARG A 85 3.59 2.20 0.94
CA ARG A 85 2.55 1.22 1.31
C ARG A 85 2.92 -0.19 0.86
N GLU A 86 3.37 -0.37 -0.39
CA GLU A 86 3.86 -1.67 -0.87
C GLU A 86 5.03 -2.18 -0.02
N LYS A 87 6.02 -1.33 0.28
CA LYS A 87 7.18 -1.71 1.08
C LYS A 87 6.80 -2.12 2.50
N LEU A 88 5.84 -1.45 3.12
CA LEU A 88 5.32 -1.83 4.43
C LEU A 88 4.52 -3.14 4.36
N ARG A 89 3.72 -3.36 3.32
CA ARG A 89 3.02 -4.65 3.10
C ARG A 89 3.98 -5.82 2.91
N THR A 90 5.11 -5.63 2.22
CA THR A 90 6.14 -6.69 2.11
C THR A 90 6.76 -7.08 3.45
N ARG A 91 6.64 -6.21 4.47
CA ARG A 91 7.05 -6.48 5.85
C ARG A 91 5.92 -7.03 6.72
N GLN A 92 4.78 -7.38 6.11
CA GLN A 92 3.60 -7.92 6.79
C GLN A 92 3.01 -6.97 7.85
N ILE A 93 3.22 -5.66 7.70
CA ILE A 93 2.61 -4.66 8.58
C ILE A 93 1.10 -4.61 8.29
N PRO A 94 0.22 -4.62 9.31
CA PRO A 94 -1.22 -4.53 9.13
C PRO A 94 -1.64 -3.24 8.42
N ASN A 95 -2.61 -3.30 7.50
CA ASN A 95 -3.05 -2.12 6.72
C ASN A 95 -3.45 -0.93 7.62
N GLY A 96 -4.12 -1.19 8.75
CA GLY A 96 -4.50 -0.12 9.69
C GLY A 96 -3.32 0.60 10.35
N ASP A 97 -2.15 -0.05 10.47
CA ASP A 97 -0.92 0.60 10.94
C ASP A 97 -0.17 1.26 9.78
N ILE A 98 -0.22 0.68 8.58
CA ILE A 98 0.31 1.31 7.35
C ILE A 98 -0.31 2.68 7.14
N ASP A 99 -1.64 2.80 7.24
CA ASP A 99 -2.35 4.07 7.06
C ASP A 99 -1.84 5.14 8.04
N LYS A 100 -1.72 4.78 9.33
CA LYS A 100 -1.20 5.67 10.37
C LYS A 100 0.26 6.05 10.16
N ILE A 101 1.10 5.11 9.71
CA ILE A 101 2.52 5.36 9.42
C ILE A 101 2.63 6.36 8.27
N VAL A 102 1.95 6.09 7.16
CA VAL A 102 1.96 6.94 5.96
C VAL A 102 1.45 8.34 6.29
N GLU A 103 0.32 8.45 7.01
CA GLU A 103 -0.23 9.74 7.43
C GLU A 103 0.78 10.52 8.28
N LYS A 104 1.46 9.85 9.23
CA LYS A 104 2.50 10.48 10.04
C LYS A 104 3.70 10.92 9.20
N LEU A 105 4.15 10.12 8.24
CA LEU A 105 5.27 10.45 7.35
C LEU A 105 4.94 11.66 6.47
N ILE A 106 3.71 11.78 5.99
CA ILE A 106 3.24 12.95 5.23
C ILE A 106 3.23 14.19 6.14
N LYS A 107 2.65 14.10 7.35
CA LYS A 107 2.62 15.22 8.32
C LYS A 107 4.03 15.71 8.71
N LEU A 108 4.99 14.79 8.81
CA LEU A 108 6.39 15.09 9.10
C LEU A 108 7.19 15.50 7.84
N ASN A 109 6.53 15.63 6.69
CA ASN A 109 7.14 16.00 5.41
C ASN A 109 8.25 15.05 4.91
N TYR A 110 8.21 13.78 5.33
CA TYR A 110 9.12 12.74 4.84
C TYR A 110 8.65 12.14 3.50
N LEU A 111 7.34 12.02 3.29
CA LEU A 111 6.75 11.63 2.02
C LEU A 111 6.31 12.88 1.27
N ARG A 112 7.06 13.22 0.22
CA ARG A 112 6.87 14.39 -0.63
C ARG A 112 6.48 13.95 -2.03
N GLU A 113 5.18 13.73 -2.23
CA GLU A 113 4.69 13.07 -3.45
C GLU A 113 4.85 13.94 -4.71
N GLU A 114 4.67 15.25 -4.58
CA GLU A 114 4.87 16.20 -5.68
C GLU A 114 6.33 16.21 -6.15
N GLU A 115 7.28 16.36 -5.23
CA GLU A 115 8.71 16.37 -5.52
C GLU A 115 9.18 15.02 -6.05
N TYR A 116 8.71 13.91 -5.47
CA TYR A 116 8.96 12.58 -5.98
C TYR A 116 8.49 12.46 -7.43
N THR A 117 7.29 12.95 -7.74
CA THR A 117 6.70 12.90 -9.08
C THR A 117 7.51 13.72 -10.08
N ARG A 118 7.85 14.98 -9.74
CA ARG A 118 8.70 15.84 -10.60
C ARG A 118 10.05 15.19 -10.87
N GLN A 119 10.71 14.67 -9.84
CA GLN A 119 12.00 14.00 -9.97
C GLN A 119 11.90 12.71 -10.80
N ARG A 120 10.80 11.96 -10.64
CA ARG A 120 10.53 10.75 -11.41
C ARG A 120 10.31 11.05 -12.89
N ILE A 121 9.57 12.11 -13.21
CA ILE A 121 9.37 12.59 -14.58
C ILE A 121 10.71 12.96 -15.19
N LYS A 122 11.50 13.79 -14.50
CA LYS A 122 12.84 14.21 -14.95
C LYS A 122 13.74 13.00 -15.27
N GLN A 123 13.80 12.00 -14.40
CA GLN A 123 14.57 10.77 -14.64
C GLN A 123 14.12 10.02 -15.90
N LEU A 124 12.82 9.97 -16.18
CA LEU A 124 12.28 9.30 -17.36
C LEU A 124 12.53 10.11 -18.63
N LEU A 125 12.42 11.44 -18.58
CA LEU A 125 12.74 12.34 -19.68
C LEU A 125 14.22 12.24 -20.09
N VAL A 126 15.13 12.21 -19.11
CA VAL A 126 16.58 12.02 -19.35
C VAL A 126 16.85 10.66 -20.01
N LYS A 127 16.08 9.63 -19.67
CA LYS A 127 16.16 8.30 -20.33
C LYS A 127 15.51 8.26 -21.71
N GLY A 128 14.92 9.36 -22.17
CA GLY A 128 14.27 9.49 -23.47
C GLY A 128 12.93 8.77 -23.57
N TYR A 129 12.13 8.73 -22.50
CA TYR A 129 10.75 8.24 -22.60
C TYR A 129 9.81 9.35 -23.07
N ALA A 130 8.82 8.98 -23.87
CA ALA A 130 7.75 9.88 -24.32
C ALA A 130 6.70 10.12 -23.22
N ASN A 131 5.92 11.21 -23.35
CA ASN A 131 4.93 11.60 -22.35
C ASN A 131 3.90 10.49 -22.08
N SER A 132 3.43 9.81 -23.13
CA SER A 132 2.51 8.68 -23.04
C SER A 132 3.01 7.57 -22.12
N TYR A 133 4.28 7.18 -22.25
CA TYR A 133 4.91 6.17 -21.40
C TYR A 133 5.06 6.68 -19.96
N ILE A 134 5.47 7.93 -19.80
CA ILE A 134 5.64 8.55 -18.48
C ILE A 134 4.30 8.55 -17.75
N LEU A 135 3.22 9.03 -18.38
CA LEU A 135 1.87 9.02 -17.81
C LEU A 135 1.43 7.61 -17.41
N GLN A 136 1.58 6.63 -18.31
CA GLN A 136 1.24 5.24 -17.99
C GLN A 136 2.09 4.70 -16.83
N LYS A 137 3.36 5.08 -16.74
CA LYS A 137 4.25 4.66 -15.65
C LYS A 137 3.87 5.29 -14.32
N LEU A 138 3.50 6.57 -14.31
CA LEU A 138 3.03 7.29 -13.13
C LEU A 138 1.68 6.77 -12.65
N ALA A 139 0.74 6.51 -13.57
CA ALA A 139 -0.57 5.95 -13.25
C ALA A 139 -0.48 4.57 -12.55
N ARG A 140 0.48 3.72 -12.96
CA ARG A 140 0.75 2.44 -12.25
C ARG A 140 1.25 2.64 -10.83
N GLU A 141 1.94 3.75 -10.56
CA GLU A 141 2.40 4.13 -9.21
C GLU A 141 1.35 5.00 -8.47
N GLN A 142 0.12 5.10 -9.01
CA GLN A 142 -1.01 5.91 -8.49
C GLN A 142 -0.75 7.44 -8.42
N LEU A 143 0.21 7.93 -9.22
CA LEU A 143 0.56 9.34 -9.25
C LEU A 143 -0.25 10.08 -10.30
N GLN A 144 -0.93 11.15 -9.88
CA GLN A 144 -1.70 12.02 -10.76
C GLN A 144 -0.77 13.02 -11.45
N CYS A 145 -0.80 13.04 -12.78
CA CYS A 145 0.01 13.96 -13.57
C CYS A 145 -0.64 14.20 -14.92
N SER A 146 -0.54 15.42 -15.43
CA SER A 146 -1.01 15.79 -16.77
C SER A 146 0.16 15.88 -17.74
N THR A 147 -0.14 15.79 -19.04
CA THR A 147 0.85 16.01 -20.10
C THR A 147 1.50 17.40 -19.98
N ALA A 148 0.73 18.42 -19.59
CA ALA A 148 1.22 19.79 -19.43
C ALA A 148 2.36 19.90 -18.40
N VAL A 149 2.24 19.22 -17.26
CA VAL A 149 3.30 19.20 -16.22
C VAL A 149 4.56 18.52 -16.74
N ILE A 150 4.41 17.45 -17.54
CA ILE A 150 5.57 16.78 -18.14
C ILE A 150 6.27 17.70 -19.14
N ASP A 151 5.52 18.45 -19.94
CA ASP A 151 6.07 19.39 -20.92
C ASP A 151 6.70 20.63 -20.25
N GLU A 152 6.15 21.12 -19.14
CA GLU A 152 6.76 22.14 -18.29
C GLU A 152 8.13 21.66 -17.80
N ILE A 153 8.20 20.49 -17.13
CA ILE A 153 9.46 19.92 -16.62
C ILE A 153 10.45 19.68 -17.77
N ARG A 154 9.95 19.24 -18.94
CA ARG A 154 10.78 19.06 -20.13
C ARG A 154 11.43 20.36 -20.57
N HIS A 155 10.65 21.45 -20.62
CA HIS A 155 11.14 22.77 -21.02
C HIS A 155 12.12 23.35 -19.99
N GLU A 156 11.78 23.30 -18.70
CA GLU A 156 12.66 23.73 -17.60
C GLU A 156 14.03 23.05 -17.60
N ASN A 157 14.11 21.83 -18.12
CA ASN A 157 15.34 21.04 -18.14
C ASN A 157 16.00 20.99 -19.53
N GLU A 158 15.56 21.82 -20.49
CA GLU A 158 16.12 21.91 -21.84
C GLU A 158 16.11 20.56 -22.60
N LEU A 159 15.03 19.77 -22.44
CA LEU A 159 14.90 18.41 -22.99
C LEU A 159 13.94 18.33 -24.19
N THR A 160 14.09 19.21 -25.19
CA THR A 160 13.22 19.29 -26.38
C THR A 160 12.94 17.93 -27.04
N SER A 161 11.67 17.70 -27.41
CA SER A 161 11.16 16.39 -27.86
C SER A 161 11.73 15.94 -29.20
N THR A 162 11.87 16.87 -30.16
CA THR A 162 12.36 16.58 -31.51
C THR A 162 13.82 16.12 -31.46
N ASP A 163 14.70 16.84 -30.78
CA ASP A 163 16.10 16.44 -30.62
C ASP A 163 16.25 15.07 -29.93
N ARG A 164 15.31 14.75 -29.03
CA ARG A 164 15.37 13.51 -28.27
C ARG A 164 15.12 12.27 -29.12
N ILE A 165 14.17 12.28 -30.06
CA ILE A 165 13.90 11.08 -30.89
C ILE A 165 15.07 10.78 -31.84
N HIS A 166 15.67 11.81 -32.44
CA HIS A 166 16.87 11.70 -33.27
C HIS A 166 18.06 11.16 -32.47
N TYR A 167 18.31 11.72 -31.29
CA TYR A 167 19.34 11.21 -30.37
C TYR A 167 19.15 9.72 -30.03
N LEU A 168 17.91 9.29 -29.81
CA LEU A 168 17.60 7.88 -29.51
C LEU A 168 17.85 6.98 -30.73
N ILE A 169 17.53 7.44 -31.94
CA ILE A 169 17.81 6.71 -33.18
C ILE A 169 19.31 6.54 -33.34
N GLU A 170 20.09 7.62 -33.27
CA GLU A 170 21.55 7.59 -33.40
C GLU A 170 22.21 6.69 -32.35
N LYS A 171 21.75 6.79 -31.10
CA LYS A 171 22.18 5.92 -30.00
C LYS A 171 21.87 4.45 -30.28
N LYS A 172 20.72 4.15 -30.89
CA LYS A 172 20.32 2.78 -31.25
C LYS A 172 21.11 2.23 -32.42
N LEU A 173 21.40 3.08 -33.42
CA LEU A 173 22.27 2.77 -34.56
C LEU A 173 23.74 2.65 -34.14
N ARG A 174 24.13 3.25 -33.01
CA ARG A 174 25.52 3.33 -32.53
C ARG A 174 26.46 3.93 -33.58
N TYR A 175 25.96 4.93 -34.33
CA TYR A 175 26.67 5.57 -35.44
C TYR A 175 27.15 4.60 -36.53
N LYS A 176 26.53 3.42 -36.65
CA LYS A 176 26.81 2.48 -37.73
C LYS A 176 26.07 2.89 -38.99
N GLU A 177 26.68 2.60 -40.13
CA GLU A 177 26.04 2.77 -41.44
C GLU A 177 24.81 1.87 -41.57
N ILE A 178 23.80 2.38 -42.25
CA ILE A 178 22.58 1.65 -42.57
C ILE A 178 22.87 0.75 -43.79
N PRO A 179 22.54 -0.55 -43.74
CA PRO A 179 22.74 -1.44 -44.87
C PRO A 179 22.03 -0.95 -46.14
N LYS A 180 22.66 -1.14 -47.30
CA LYS A 180 22.07 -0.80 -48.61
C LYS A 180 21.07 -1.85 -49.08
N GLU A 181 21.32 -3.12 -48.75
CA GLU A 181 20.45 -4.24 -49.08
C GLU A 181 19.09 -4.10 -48.38
N TRP A 182 18.01 -4.35 -49.12
CA TRP A 182 16.64 -4.14 -48.65
C TRP A 182 16.33 -4.92 -47.37
N GLU A 183 16.65 -6.22 -47.34
CA GLU A 183 16.28 -7.12 -46.24
C GLU A 183 17.01 -6.75 -44.91
N PRO A 184 18.35 -6.60 -44.87
CA PRO A 184 19.06 -6.07 -43.69
C PRO A 184 18.60 -4.66 -43.26
N LYS A 185 18.32 -3.77 -44.22
CA LYS A 185 17.83 -2.41 -43.94
C LYS A 185 16.48 -2.43 -43.25
N MET A 186 15.54 -3.24 -43.74
CA MET A 186 14.21 -3.38 -43.13
C MET A 186 14.28 -4.00 -41.74
N LYS A 187 15.12 -5.04 -41.56
CA LYS A 187 15.37 -5.63 -40.23
C LYS A 187 15.94 -4.60 -39.24
N LEU A 188 16.86 -3.75 -39.67
CA LEU A 188 17.39 -2.67 -38.83
C LEU A 188 16.31 -1.64 -38.50
N LYS A 189 15.53 -1.19 -39.49
CA LYS A 189 14.41 -0.26 -39.29
C LYS A 189 13.43 -0.80 -38.25
N GLN A 190 13.01 -2.06 -38.37
CA GLN A 190 12.13 -2.72 -37.40
C GLN A 190 12.72 -2.73 -35.98
N LYS A 191 14.03 -3.00 -35.83
CA LYS A 191 14.70 -2.96 -34.51
C LYS A 191 14.72 -1.56 -33.90
N VAL A 192 14.88 -0.52 -34.72
CA VAL A 192 14.84 0.87 -34.25
C VAL A 192 13.40 1.27 -33.90
N THR A 193 12.42 0.93 -34.76
CA THR A 193 11.00 1.13 -34.48
C THR A 193 10.58 0.47 -33.16
N ALA A 194 10.89 -0.82 -32.96
CA ALA A 194 10.55 -1.54 -31.74
C ALA A 194 11.18 -0.90 -30.49
N PHE A 195 12.41 -0.37 -30.62
CA PHE A 195 13.04 0.38 -29.54
C PHE A 195 12.31 1.68 -29.22
N LEU A 196 11.91 2.47 -30.22
CA LEU A 196 11.17 3.71 -30.01
C LEU A 196 9.76 3.47 -29.46
N VAL A 197 9.08 2.41 -29.92
CA VAL A 197 7.79 1.97 -29.33
C VAL A 197 7.98 1.61 -27.85
N SER A 198 9.06 0.91 -27.48
CA SER A 198 9.35 0.61 -26.07
C SER A 198 9.62 1.86 -25.22
N LYS A 199 9.92 2.99 -25.85
CA LYS A 199 10.08 4.31 -25.23
C LYS A 199 8.78 5.12 -25.15
N GLY A 200 7.70 4.64 -25.79
CA GLY A 200 6.38 5.26 -25.77
C GLY A 200 6.04 6.15 -26.95
N TYR A 201 6.94 6.32 -27.92
CA TYR A 201 6.65 7.15 -29.09
C TYR A 201 5.55 6.50 -29.94
N ASN A 202 4.69 7.33 -30.52
CA ASN A 202 3.64 6.84 -31.40
C ASN A 202 4.17 6.59 -32.82
N PHE A 203 3.42 5.82 -33.61
CA PHE A 203 3.86 5.45 -34.96
C PHE A 203 4.05 6.65 -35.89
N SER A 204 3.28 7.72 -35.73
CA SER A 204 3.43 8.94 -36.54
C SER A 204 4.78 9.61 -36.28
N GLU A 205 5.12 9.86 -35.01
CA GLU A 205 6.41 10.42 -34.59
C GLU A 205 7.59 9.56 -35.08
N ILE A 206 7.46 8.24 -34.91
CA ILE A 206 8.50 7.29 -35.32
C ILE A 206 8.71 7.31 -36.84
N ASN A 207 7.63 7.28 -37.62
CA ASN A 207 7.73 7.25 -39.08
C ASN A 207 8.32 8.54 -39.63
N THR A 208 7.91 9.69 -39.09
CA THR A 208 8.48 11.00 -39.45
C THR A 208 9.98 11.02 -39.18
N ALA A 209 10.42 10.68 -37.96
CA ALA A 209 11.83 10.68 -37.61
C ALA A 209 12.66 9.68 -38.42
N LEU A 210 12.14 8.45 -38.65
CA LEU A 210 12.87 7.42 -39.41
C LEU A 210 12.98 7.72 -40.91
N SER A 211 12.11 8.57 -41.47
CA SER A 211 12.16 8.94 -42.89
C SER A 211 13.46 9.66 -43.27
N GLU A 212 14.09 10.33 -42.30
CA GLU A 212 15.37 11.02 -42.51
C GLU A 212 16.56 10.05 -42.58
N TYR A 213 16.48 8.90 -41.92
CA TYR A 213 17.56 7.90 -41.85
C TYR A 213 17.40 6.78 -42.88
N PHE A 214 16.17 6.31 -43.12
CA PHE A 214 15.89 5.12 -43.94
C PHE A 214 15.28 5.48 -45.30
N ARG A 215 15.88 6.45 -46.01
CA ARG A 215 15.53 6.80 -47.40
C ARG A 215 15.81 5.63 -48.34
#